data_AF-A1SU79-F1
#
_entry.id   AF-A1SU79-F1
#
_cell.length_a   1.000
_cell.length_b   1.000
_cell.length_c   1.000
_cell.angle_alpha   90.00
_cell.angle_beta   90.00
_cell.angle_gamma   90.00
#
_symmetry.space_group_name_H-M   'P 1'
#
loop_
_entity.id
_entity.type
_entity.pdbx_description
1 polymer ?
#
loop_
_entity_poly.entity_id
_entity_poly.type
_entity_poly.pdbx_seq_one_letter_code
_entity_poly.pdbx_strand_id
1 'polypeptide(L)'
;MCKVCGCNQAEVTIEGPHDHHHHNHQHQDIEQHSSDILTSAASTPRMIEIEQNILSKNNYYAKLNREQWLANKIFSINLISSPGSGKTTLLIDIIKRIKEQHCIYVIEGDQQTSLDATRIRETGVQALQVNTGKGCHLDAHMVGHAAVHLGMQKNAFLFIENVGNLICPAGFDLGEAHKVVILSVTEGEDKPLKYPEIFHAADLMVINKIDLLPYVNFDLQQCSAYAKQINPEIKIIPLSATSGENMEQLKDWLIAGKAELQSG
;
A
#
# COMPACT_ATOMS: atom_id res chain seq x y z
N MET A 1 19.23 -2.45 -7.12
CA MET A 1 18.71 -1.11 -7.45
C MET A 1 17.41 -1.29 -8.21
N CYS A 2 16.26 -0.94 -7.64
CA CYS A 2 15.02 -0.89 -8.40
C CYS A 2 15.09 0.35 -9.31
N LYS A 3 15.30 0.15 -10.62
CA LYS A 3 15.45 1.27 -11.58
C LYS A 3 14.15 2.00 -11.86
N VAL A 4 13.01 1.46 -11.42
CA VAL A 4 11.69 2.10 -11.56
C VAL A 4 11.59 3.39 -10.72
N CYS A 5 12.33 3.49 -9.61
CA CYS A 5 12.30 4.67 -8.73
C CYS A 5 13.70 5.12 -8.23
N GLY A 6 14.76 4.36 -8.49
CA GLY A 6 16.11 4.69 -8.01
C GLY A 6 16.34 4.44 -6.52
N CYS A 7 15.35 3.89 -5.79
CA CYS A 7 15.49 3.55 -4.38
C CYS A 7 16.42 2.34 -4.19
N ASN A 8 17.47 2.53 -3.39
CA ASN A 8 18.32 1.43 -2.91
C ASN A 8 17.61 0.76 -1.72
N GLN A 9 17.68 -0.58 -1.60
CA GLN A 9 17.16 -1.28 -0.42
C GLN A 9 17.84 -0.70 0.83
N ALA A 10 17.05 -0.12 1.72
CA ALA A 10 17.52 0.47 2.97
C ALA A 10 17.37 -0.53 4.13
N GLU A 11 17.98 -0.22 5.26
CA GLU A 11 17.70 -0.90 6.53
C GLU A 11 16.22 -0.73 6.88
N VAL A 12 15.47 -1.82 6.77
CA VAL A 12 14.05 -1.89 7.15
C VAL A 12 13.99 -2.14 8.65
N THR A 13 13.18 -1.36 9.38
CA THR A 13 12.96 -1.58 10.80
C THR A 13 11.48 -1.80 11.09
N ILE A 14 11.20 -2.80 11.92
CA ILE A 14 9.86 -3.14 12.43
C ILE A 14 9.89 -2.86 13.93
N GLU A 15 8.85 -2.22 14.48
CA GLU A 15 8.82 -1.89 15.92
C GLU A 15 8.78 -3.17 16.80
N GLY A 16 9.76 -3.34 17.71
CA GLY A 16 9.89 -4.47 18.67
C GLY A 16 11.25 -4.46 19.41
N PRO A 17 11.42 -5.18 20.55
CA PRO A 17 12.66 -5.14 21.33
C PRO A 17 13.78 -5.91 20.63
N HIS A 18 14.84 -5.21 20.25
CA HIS A 18 16.08 -5.79 19.74
C HIS A 18 17.25 -5.47 20.69
N ASP A 19 17.92 -6.51 21.19
CA ASP A 19 19.25 -6.43 21.80
C ASP A 19 20.27 -6.18 20.68
N HIS A 20 20.92 -5.01 20.69
CA HIS A 20 21.95 -4.66 19.73
C HIS A 20 23.35 -4.75 20.35
N HIS A 21 24.12 -5.76 19.92
CA HIS A 21 25.57 -5.76 20.04
C HIS A 21 26.17 -4.88 18.93
N HIS A 22 26.75 -3.74 19.32
CA HIS A 22 27.48 -2.86 18.41
C HIS A 22 28.89 -3.43 18.12
N HIS A 23 29.19 -3.66 16.84
CA HIS A 23 30.56 -3.74 16.34
C HIS A 23 30.88 -2.50 15.50
N ASN A 24 31.98 -1.85 15.85
CA ASN A 24 32.48 -0.62 15.24
C ASN A 24 33.46 -0.98 14.12
N HIS A 25 33.21 -0.54 12.88
CA HIS A 25 34.19 -0.57 11.80
C HIS A 25 34.31 0.81 11.16
N GLN A 26 35.51 1.38 11.24
CA GLN A 26 35.94 2.57 10.51
C GLN A 26 36.29 2.19 9.07
N HIS A 27 35.84 2.98 8.09
CA HIS A 27 36.41 3.01 6.75
C HIS A 27 36.70 4.45 6.33
N GLN A 28 37.92 4.64 5.83
CA GLN A 28 38.49 5.87 5.31
C GLN A 28 38.07 6.12 3.86
N ASP A 29 37.97 7.41 3.52
CA ASP A 29 37.67 7.98 2.20
C ASP A 29 38.72 7.66 1.14
N ILE A 30 38.29 7.38 -0.10
CA ILE A 30 39.06 7.64 -1.33
C ILE A 30 38.11 8.16 -2.43
N GLU A 31 38.52 9.26 -3.05
CA GLU A 31 37.85 10.04 -4.09
C GLU A 31 37.84 9.44 -5.51
N GLN A 32 37.03 10.09 -6.36
CA GLN A 32 37.13 10.30 -7.82
C GLN A 32 36.56 9.23 -8.79
N HIS A 33 35.47 9.58 -9.49
CA HIS A 33 35.55 9.96 -10.92
C HIS A 33 34.21 10.54 -11.44
N SER A 34 34.36 11.61 -12.21
CA SER A 34 33.35 12.47 -12.82
C SER A 34 32.84 11.95 -14.17
N SER A 35 31.54 12.19 -14.37
CA SER A 35 30.82 12.47 -15.63
C SER A 35 30.95 11.51 -16.82
N ASP A 36 29.87 10.76 -17.08
CA ASP A 36 29.31 10.66 -18.44
C ASP A 36 27.78 10.49 -18.37
N ILE A 37 27.07 11.47 -18.93
CA ILE A 37 25.61 11.52 -19.00
C ILE A 37 25.13 10.71 -20.22
N LEU A 38 24.72 9.48 -19.92
CA LEU A 38 23.47 8.81 -20.31
C LEU A 38 22.75 9.25 -21.60
N THR A 39 22.94 8.44 -22.64
CA THR A 39 21.85 8.00 -23.53
C THR A 39 21.93 6.49 -23.74
N SER A 40 21.04 5.71 -23.11
CA SER A 40 20.54 4.45 -23.69
C SER A 40 19.41 3.84 -22.85
N ALA A 41 18.21 3.85 -23.41
CA ALA A 41 17.04 3.13 -22.93
C ALA A 41 17.10 1.64 -23.33
N ALA A 42 18.18 0.94 -22.93
CA ALA A 42 18.32 -0.49 -23.12
C ALA A 42 18.79 -1.16 -21.83
N SER A 43 17.90 -1.92 -21.19
CA SER A 43 18.21 -2.70 -20.00
C SER A 43 19.14 -3.85 -20.37
N THR A 44 20.30 -3.95 -19.74
CA THR A 44 21.23 -5.07 -19.94
C THR A 44 20.63 -6.39 -19.43
N PRO A 45 20.97 -7.54 -20.02
CA PRO A 45 20.40 -8.85 -19.66
C PRO A 45 20.49 -9.17 -18.15
N ARG A 46 21.62 -8.79 -17.53
CA ARG A 46 21.86 -8.94 -16.09
C ARG A 46 20.88 -8.12 -15.24
N MET A 47 20.44 -6.94 -15.69
CA MET A 47 19.46 -6.14 -14.95
C MET A 47 18.06 -6.76 -15.03
N ILE A 48 17.67 -7.26 -16.20
CA ILE A 48 16.40 -7.96 -16.40
C ILE A 48 16.33 -9.20 -15.49
N GLU A 49 17.41 -9.97 -15.44
CA GLU A 49 17.53 -11.15 -14.58
C GLU A 49 17.43 -10.80 -13.09
N ILE A 50 18.07 -9.71 -12.65
CA ILE A 50 17.97 -9.24 -11.26
C ILE A 50 16.53 -8.81 -10.93
N GLU A 51 15.87 -8.04 -11.80
CA GLU A 51 14.48 -7.61 -11.60
C GLU A 51 13.52 -8.81 -11.52
N GLN A 52 13.67 -9.77 -12.42
CA GLN A 52 12.91 -11.02 -12.41
C GLN A 52 13.16 -11.84 -11.13
N ASN A 53 14.39 -11.89 -10.64
CA ASN A 53 14.73 -12.57 -9.39
C ASN A 53 14.13 -11.86 -8.16
N ILE A 54 14.09 -10.53 -8.15
CA ILE A 54 13.46 -9.77 -7.06
C ILE A 54 11.95 -10.01 -7.05
N LEU A 55 11.28 -9.88 -8.20
CA LEU A 55 9.83 -10.05 -8.30
C LEU A 55 9.41 -11.50 -8.05
N SER A 56 10.16 -12.48 -8.54
CA SER A 56 9.88 -13.90 -8.27
C SER A 56 10.03 -14.23 -6.78
N LYS A 57 11.05 -13.69 -6.10
CA LYS A 57 11.20 -13.83 -4.65
C LYS A 57 10.05 -13.17 -3.90
N ASN A 58 9.62 -11.98 -4.31
CA ASN A 58 8.44 -11.33 -3.73
C ASN A 58 7.19 -12.20 -3.90
N ASN A 59 6.93 -12.71 -5.12
CA ASN A 59 5.76 -13.53 -5.43
C ASN A 59 5.74 -14.84 -4.62
N TYR A 60 6.90 -15.40 -4.31
CA TYR A 60 7.00 -16.54 -3.40
C TYR A 60 6.45 -16.19 -2.01
N TYR A 61 6.89 -15.09 -1.40
CA TYR A 61 6.37 -14.65 -0.10
C TYR A 61 4.90 -14.23 -0.15
N ALA A 62 4.48 -13.56 -1.23
CA ALA A 62 3.09 -13.16 -1.42
C ALA A 62 2.16 -14.38 -1.45
N LYS A 63 2.59 -15.45 -2.12
CA LYS A 63 1.87 -16.73 -2.11
C LYS A 63 1.75 -17.31 -0.70
N LEU A 64 2.85 -17.34 0.06
CA LEU A 64 2.83 -17.84 1.44
C LEU A 64 1.90 -17.01 2.35
N ASN A 65 1.97 -15.68 2.27
CA ASN A 65 1.10 -14.77 3.01
C ASN A 65 -0.37 -15.07 2.70
N ARG A 66 -0.71 -15.15 1.41
CA ARG A 66 -2.06 -15.44 0.95
C ARG A 66 -2.58 -16.78 1.45
N GLU A 67 -1.79 -17.85 1.31
CA GLU A 67 -2.16 -19.19 1.81
C GLU A 67 -2.42 -19.17 3.33
N GLN A 68 -1.56 -18.49 4.09
CA GLN A 68 -1.72 -18.36 5.54
C GLN A 68 -2.97 -17.54 5.90
N TRP A 69 -3.19 -16.40 5.25
CA TRP A 69 -4.32 -15.52 5.54
C TRP A 69 -5.65 -16.16 5.16
N LEU A 70 -5.74 -16.83 4.00
CA LEU A 70 -6.91 -17.60 3.61
C LEU A 70 -7.21 -18.72 4.61
N ALA A 71 -6.20 -19.51 5.00
CA ALA A 71 -6.38 -20.59 5.98
C ALA A 71 -6.88 -20.10 7.35
N ASN A 72 -6.56 -18.85 7.71
CA ASN A 72 -7.01 -18.21 8.95
C ASN A 72 -8.24 -17.33 8.77
N LYS A 73 -8.85 -17.30 7.58
CA LYS A 73 -9.97 -16.42 7.23
C LYS A 73 -9.69 -14.93 7.48
N ILE A 74 -8.46 -14.50 7.22
CA ILE A 74 -8.05 -13.09 7.33
C ILE A 74 -8.32 -12.42 6.00
N PHE A 75 -9.19 -11.41 6.01
CA PHE A 75 -9.49 -10.62 4.82
C PHE A 75 -8.54 -9.42 4.76
N SER A 76 -7.57 -9.48 3.84
CA SER A 76 -6.47 -8.52 3.73
C SER A 76 -6.69 -7.52 2.59
N ILE A 77 -6.49 -6.24 2.90
CA ILE A 77 -6.69 -5.10 1.99
C ILE A 77 -5.40 -4.30 1.90
N ASN A 78 -4.91 -4.04 0.70
CA ASN A 78 -3.75 -3.18 0.45
C ASN A 78 -4.21 -1.80 -0.04
N LEU A 79 -4.00 -0.76 0.78
CA LEU A 79 -4.37 0.62 0.48
C LEU A 79 -3.17 1.37 -0.12
N ILE A 80 -3.29 1.79 -1.38
CA ILE A 80 -2.24 2.46 -2.14
C ILE A 80 -2.74 3.83 -2.61
N SER A 81 -1.90 4.87 -2.53
CA SER A 81 -2.26 6.22 -2.96
C SER A 81 -1.03 7.08 -3.22
N SER A 82 -1.21 8.27 -3.80
CA SER A 82 -0.21 9.34 -3.67
C SER A 82 -0.11 9.84 -2.22
N PRO A 83 0.99 10.48 -1.81
CA PRO A 83 1.07 11.19 -0.53
C PRO A 83 -0.07 12.20 -0.38
N GLY A 84 -0.67 12.30 0.81
CA GLY A 84 -1.72 13.27 1.09
C GLY A 84 -3.12 12.95 0.53
N SER A 85 -3.32 11.80 -0.12
CA SER A 85 -4.65 11.38 -0.65
C SER A 85 -5.68 11.06 0.46
N GLY A 86 -5.22 10.94 1.71
CA GLY A 86 -6.06 10.73 2.89
C GLY A 86 -6.26 9.27 3.31
N LYS A 87 -5.31 8.37 3.00
CA LYS A 87 -5.38 6.93 3.37
C LYS A 87 -5.64 6.73 4.86
N THR A 88 -4.80 7.29 5.72
CA THR A 88 -4.90 7.13 7.18
C THR A 88 -6.23 7.64 7.71
N THR A 89 -6.71 8.78 7.23
CA THR A 89 -8.01 9.34 7.64
C THR A 89 -9.16 8.42 7.22
N LEU A 90 -9.14 7.93 5.97
CA LEU A 90 -10.11 6.96 5.47
C LEU A 90 -10.08 5.66 6.28
N LEU A 91 -8.88 5.14 6.55
CA LEU A 91 -8.69 3.90 7.31
C LEU A 91 -9.21 4.05 8.75
N ILE A 92 -8.90 5.15 9.43
CA ILE A 92 -9.40 5.45 10.78
C ILE A 92 -10.94 5.50 10.81
N ASP A 93 -11.58 6.11 9.80
CA ASP A 93 -13.04 6.17 9.73
C ASP A 93 -13.65 4.77 9.51
N ILE A 94 -13.07 3.97 8.60
CA ILE A 94 -13.48 2.56 8.40
C ILE A 94 -13.33 1.74 9.67
N ILE A 95 -12.20 1.85 10.37
CA ILE A 95 -11.96 1.16 11.63
C ILE A 95 -13.06 1.51 12.65
N LYS A 96 -13.36 2.79 12.83
CA LYS A 96 -14.41 3.23 13.77
C LYS A 96 -15.78 2.64 13.44
N ARG A 97 -16.10 2.45 12.16
CA ARG A 97 -17.38 1.88 11.72
C ARG A 97 -17.50 0.37 11.96
N ILE A 98 -16.40 -0.38 11.95
CA ILE A 98 -16.46 -1.86 11.90
C ILE A 98 -15.79 -2.56 13.09
N LYS A 99 -15.00 -1.87 13.92
CA LYS A 99 -14.22 -2.48 15.02
C LYS A 99 -15.05 -3.13 16.11
N GLU A 100 -16.29 -2.69 16.33
CA GLU A 100 -17.16 -3.27 17.36
C GLU A 100 -17.65 -4.68 16.98
N GLN A 101 -17.60 -5.04 15.70
CA GLN A 101 -18.10 -6.31 15.18
C GLN A 101 -16.98 -7.23 14.65
N HIS A 102 -15.77 -6.69 14.49
CA HIS A 102 -14.68 -7.40 13.84
C HIS A 102 -13.33 -7.12 14.48
N CYS A 103 -12.50 -8.16 14.61
CA CYS A 103 -11.08 -8.00 14.89
C CYS A 103 -10.39 -7.35 13.70
N ILE A 104 -9.59 -6.32 13.96
CA ILE A 104 -8.87 -5.54 12.94
C ILE A 104 -7.41 -5.42 13.34
N TYR A 105 -6.53 -5.65 12.39
CA TYR A 105 -5.10 -5.40 12.48
C TYR A 105 -4.66 -4.48 11.35
N VAL A 106 -3.64 -3.67 11.63
CA VAL A 106 -3.09 -2.75 10.64
C VAL A 106 -1.58 -2.91 10.54
N ILE A 107 -1.08 -2.96 9.31
CA ILE A 107 0.33 -2.77 9.00
C ILE A 107 0.43 -1.41 8.31
N GLU A 108 1.18 -0.49 8.92
CA GLU A 108 1.43 0.84 8.36
C GLU A 108 2.85 0.86 7.79
N GLY A 109 2.98 1.29 6.53
CA GLY A 109 4.25 1.38 5.84
C GLY A 109 4.55 2.79 5.39
N ASP A 110 5.60 3.37 5.97
CA ASP A 110 6.14 4.67 5.56
C ASP A 110 7.67 4.62 5.44
N GLN A 111 8.26 5.67 4.88
CA GLN A 111 9.72 5.83 4.83
C GLN A 111 10.29 6.05 6.23
N GLN A 112 9.63 6.91 7.00
CA GLN A 112 10.07 7.34 8.32
C GLN A 112 8.86 7.70 9.19
N THR A 113 9.11 7.80 10.50
CA THR A 113 8.15 8.16 11.55
C THR A 113 7.11 7.09 11.82
N SER A 114 6.38 7.25 12.93
CA SER A 114 5.27 6.36 13.33
C SER A 114 3.99 7.15 13.59
N LEU A 115 3.86 8.32 12.96
CA LEU A 115 2.74 9.25 13.17
C LEU A 115 1.41 8.61 12.79
N ASP A 116 1.35 7.98 11.63
CA ASP A 116 0.12 7.35 11.14
C ASP A 116 -0.21 6.08 11.94
N ALA A 117 0.77 5.23 12.25
CA ALA A 117 0.57 4.09 13.16
C ALA A 117 0.06 4.53 14.54
N THR A 118 0.56 5.65 15.09
CA THR A 118 0.10 6.20 16.37
C THR A 118 -1.37 6.63 16.30
N ARG A 119 -1.73 7.40 15.28
CA ARG A 119 -3.12 7.83 15.05
C ARG A 119 -4.08 6.66 14.85
N ILE A 120 -3.61 5.57 14.23
CA ILE A 120 -4.40 4.35 14.06
C ILE A 120 -4.57 3.64 15.41
N ARG A 121 -3.52 3.53 16.23
CA ARG A 121 -3.61 2.92 17.58
C ARG A 121 -4.57 3.65 18.52
N GLU A 122 -4.72 4.96 18.38
CA GLU A 122 -5.71 5.75 19.14
C GLU A 122 -7.16 5.28 18.90
N THR A 123 -7.43 4.55 17.81
CA THR A 123 -8.74 3.92 17.58
C THR A 123 -8.99 2.69 18.47
N GLY A 124 -7.95 2.16 19.11
CA GLY A 124 -7.97 0.96 19.96
C GLY A 124 -7.59 -0.35 19.25
N VAL A 125 -7.27 -0.31 17.96
CA VAL A 125 -6.81 -1.49 17.19
C VAL A 125 -5.30 -1.67 17.28
N GLN A 126 -4.82 -2.88 16.99
CA GLN A 126 -3.39 -3.13 16.89
C GLN A 126 -2.88 -2.66 15.52
N ALA A 127 -1.88 -1.78 15.54
CA ALA A 127 -1.19 -1.32 14.34
C ALA A 127 0.33 -1.44 14.51
N LEU A 128 1.01 -1.98 13.51
CA LEU A 128 2.46 -2.13 13.48
C LEU A 128 3.07 -1.26 12.39
N GLN A 129 4.05 -0.45 12.76
CA GLN A 129 4.84 0.38 11.84
C GLN A 129 5.91 -0.47 11.15
N VAL A 130 6.05 -0.31 9.84
CA VAL A 130 7.15 -0.80 9.02
C VAL A 130 7.85 0.39 8.39
N ASN A 131 9.02 0.74 8.92
CA ASN A 131 9.85 1.80 8.35
C ASN A 131 10.66 1.22 7.20
N THR A 132 10.33 1.63 5.98
CA THR A 132 10.98 1.18 4.75
C THR A 132 12.30 1.91 4.48
N GLY A 133 12.63 2.94 5.27
CA GLY A 133 13.82 3.76 5.10
C GLY A 133 13.75 4.53 3.78
N LYS A 134 14.58 4.14 2.81
CA LYS A 134 14.55 4.70 1.45
C LYS A 134 13.65 3.92 0.49
N GLY A 135 13.02 2.84 0.96
CA GLY A 135 12.04 2.09 0.19
C GLY A 135 10.86 2.97 -0.24
N CYS A 136 10.27 2.66 -1.39
CA CYS A 136 9.13 3.40 -1.94
C CYS A 136 7.83 2.59 -1.94
N HIS A 137 7.86 1.38 -1.37
CA HIS A 137 6.77 0.41 -1.29
C HIS A 137 7.05 -0.58 -0.17
N LEU A 138 5.99 -1.24 0.30
CA LEU A 138 6.08 -2.50 1.04
C LEU A 138 6.25 -3.68 0.08
N ASP A 139 6.99 -4.70 0.49
CA ASP A 139 7.06 -6.01 -0.18
C ASP A 139 6.41 -7.11 0.67
N ALA A 140 6.12 -8.26 0.06
CA ALA A 140 5.44 -9.36 0.73
C ALA A 140 6.23 -9.93 1.92
N HIS A 141 7.56 -9.88 1.88
CA HIS A 141 8.38 -10.37 2.98
C HIS A 141 8.25 -9.46 4.20
N MET A 142 8.34 -8.14 4.02
CA MET A 142 8.13 -7.15 5.07
C MET A 142 6.76 -7.32 5.73
N VAL A 143 5.71 -7.44 4.91
CA VAL A 143 4.33 -7.59 5.38
C VAL A 143 4.12 -8.92 6.10
N GLY A 144 4.69 -10.02 5.58
CA GLY A 144 4.63 -11.33 6.23
C GLY A 144 5.26 -11.32 7.63
N HIS A 145 6.44 -10.69 7.78
CA HIS A 145 7.08 -10.53 9.10
C HIS A 145 6.26 -9.65 10.05
N ALA A 146 5.72 -8.53 9.56
CA ALA A 146 4.85 -7.67 10.34
C ALA A 146 3.58 -8.41 10.82
N ALA A 147 2.97 -9.20 9.94
CA ALA A 147 1.81 -10.02 10.24
C ALA A 147 2.07 -11.07 11.34
N VAL A 148 3.27 -11.67 11.37
CA VAL A 148 3.68 -12.60 12.44
C VAL A 148 3.78 -11.88 13.79
N HIS A 149 4.39 -10.70 13.83
CA HIS A 149 4.52 -9.90 15.06
C HIS A 149 3.18 -9.45 15.64
N LEU A 150 2.21 -9.15 14.78
CA LEU A 150 0.85 -8.78 15.20
C LEU A 150 0.08 -9.92 15.89
N GLY A 151 0.52 -11.18 15.76
CA GLY A 151 -0.13 -12.32 16.42
C GLY A 151 -1.61 -12.43 16.06
N MET A 152 -1.95 -12.20 14.78
CA MET A 152 -3.32 -12.00 14.34
C MET A 152 -4.24 -13.18 14.64
N GLN A 153 -5.42 -12.89 15.15
CA GLN A 153 -6.48 -13.86 15.33
C GLN A 153 -7.09 -14.28 14.00
N LYS A 154 -7.66 -15.49 13.96
CA LYS A 154 -8.47 -15.95 12.83
C LYS A 154 -9.70 -15.05 12.64
N ASN A 155 -10.24 -15.04 11.44
CA ASN A 155 -11.46 -14.31 11.08
C ASN A 155 -11.37 -12.78 11.24
N ALA A 156 -10.18 -12.21 11.03
CA ALA A 156 -9.90 -10.79 11.20
C ALA A 156 -9.87 -10.02 9.86
N PHE A 157 -9.92 -8.70 9.95
CA PHE A 157 -9.45 -7.82 8.88
C PHE A 157 -7.96 -7.54 9.07
N LEU A 158 -7.23 -7.49 7.95
CA LEU A 158 -5.88 -6.93 7.89
C LEU A 158 -5.90 -5.77 6.89
N PHE A 159 -5.66 -4.54 7.37
CA PHE A 159 -5.41 -3.40 6.49
C PHE A 159 -3.91 -3.17 6.38
N ILE A 160 -3.41 -3.03 5.17
CA ILE A 160 -2.03 -2.67 4.87
C ILE A 160 -2.08 -1.26 4.27
N GLU A 161 -1.69 -0.26 5.04
CA GLU A 161 -1.50 1.10 4.53
C GLU A 161 -0.10 1.18 3.91
N ASN A 162 -0.04 1.22 2.58
CA ASN A 162 1.23 1.22 1.86
C ASN A 162 1.86 2.62 1.81
N VAL A 163 3.12 2.69 1.45
CA VAL A 163 3.84 3.95 1.25
C VAL A 163 3.09 4.80 0.21
N GLY A 164 3.04 6.13 0.42
CA GLY A 164 2.43 7.07 -0.52
C GLY A 164 3.15 7.10 -1.87
N ASN A 165 2.81 6.19 -2.78
CA ASN A 165 3.37 6.09 -4.12
C ASN A 165 2.42 5.33 -5.07
N LEU A 166 2.19 5.85 -6.28
CA LEU A 166 1.35 5.19 -7.31
C LEU A 166 2.16 4.37 -8.34
N ILE A 167 3.49 4.41 -8.27
CA ILE A 167 4.39 3.75 -9.21
C ILE A 167 4.90 2.44 -8.59
N CYS A 168 5.77 2.53 -7.57
CA CYS A 168 6.45 1.35 -7.04
C CYS A 168 5.51 0.23 -6.59
N PRO A 169 4.42 0.51 -5.82
CA PRO A 169 3.57 -0.54 -5.28
C PRO A 169 2.77 -1.33 -6.33
N ALA A 170 2.69 -0.85 -7.58
CA ALA A 170 1.93 -1.51 -8.64
C ALA A 170 2.46 -2.92 -8.96
N GLY A 171 3.78 -3.08 -8.96
CA GLY A 171 4.45 -4.35 -9.31
C GLY A 171 4.60 -5.34 -8.16
N PHE A 172 4.17 -4.99 -6.94
CA PHE A 172 4.40 -5.81 -5.74
C PHE A 172 3.08 -6.35 -5.19
N ASP A 173 2.88 -7.66 -5.38
CA ASP A 173 1.88 -8.44 -4.67
C ASP A 173 2.35 -8.66 -3.22
N LEU A 174 1.48 -8.41 -2.23
CA LEU A 174 1.78 -8.63 -0.81
C LEU A 174 1.09 -9.90 -0.27
N GLY A 175 0.27 -10.56 -1.10
CA GLY A 175 -0.61 -11.65 -0.70
C GLY A 175 -2.03 -11.19 -0.37
N GLU A 176 -2.36 -9.91 -0.60
CA GLU A 176 -3.65 -9.32 -0.26
C GLU A 176 -4.81 -9.98 -1.00
N ALA A 177 -6.01 -9.91 -0.42
CA ALA A 177 -7.25 -10.29 -1.09
C ALA A 177 -7.65 -9.24 -2.12
N HIS A 178 -7.52 -7.95 -1.78
CA HIS A 178 -7.78 -6.85 -2.71
C HIS A 178 -6.76 -5.73 -2.62
N LYS A 179 -6.44 -5.18 -3.79
CA LYS A 179 -5.68 -3.95 -3.94
C LYS A 179 -6.64 -2.79 -4.18
N VAL A 180 -6.57 -1.78 -3.31
CA VAL A 180 -7.43 -0.59 -3.36
C VAL A 180 -6.58 0.64 -3.62
N VAL A 181 -6.82 1.31 -4.74
CA VAL A 181 -6.17 2.57 -5.08
C VAL A 181 -7.03 3.74 -4.60
N ILE A 182 -6.44 4.69 -3.86
CA ILE A 182 -7.09 5.89 -3.38
C ILE A 182 -6.51 7.09 -4.14
N LEU A 183 -7.39 7.82 -4.81
CA LEU A 183 -7.10 9.04 -5.53
C LEU A 183 -7.88 10.17 -4.87
N SER A 184 -7.30 11.34 -4.67
CA SER A 184 -8.05 12.53 -4.21
C SER A 184 -8.38 13.48 -5.35
N VAL A 185 -9.51 14.18 -5.26
CA VAL A 185 -9.92 15.17 -6.28
C VAL A 185 -8.92 16.33 -6.45
N THR A 186 -8.00 16.51 -5.50
CA THR A 186 -6.93 17.52 -5.56
C THR A 186 -5.76 17.13 -6.45
N GLU A 187 -5.74 15.91 -6.99
CA GLU A 187 -4.63 15.40 -7.80
C GLU A 187 -4.85 15.52 -9.30
N GLY A 188 -6.08 15.80 -9.75
CA GLY A 188 -6.47 15.83 -11.16
C GLY A 188 -6.95 14.48 -11.70
N GLU A 189 -7.90 14.52 -12.63
CA GLU A 189 -8.66 13.37 -13.15
C GLU A 189 -7.84 12.44 -14.05
N ASP A 190 -6.70 12.89 -14.57
CA ASP A 190 -5.86 12.16 -15.54
C ASP A 190 -4.91 11.10 -14.91
N LYS A 191 -4.95 10.95 -13.58
CA LYS A 191 -4.12 10.00 -12.83
C LYS A 191 -4.22 8.55 -13.33
N PRO A 192 -5.41 8.00 -13.68
CA PRO A 192 -5.49 6.65 -14.22
C PRO A 192 -4.68 6.45 -15.49
N LEU A 193 -4.65 7.44 -16.39
CA LEU A 193 -3.85 7.36 -17.63
C LEU A 193 -2.36 7.54 -17.37
N LYS A 194 -1.97 8.33 -16.37
CA LYS A 194 -0.57 8.58 -16.02
C LYS A 194 0.09 7.43 -15.27
N TYR A 195 -0.68 6.67 -14.50
CA TYR A 195 -0.19 5.57 -13.67
C TYR A 195 -0.94 4.26 -13.96
N PRO A 196 -1.01 3.80 -15.22
CA PRO A 196 -1.95 2.75 -15.61
C PRO A 196 -1.75 1.43 -14.87
N GLU A 197 -0.52 1.08 -14.48
CA GLU A 197 -0.23 -0.20 -13.83
C GLU A 197 -0.97 -0.38 -12.50
N ILE A 198 -1.02 0.64 -11.63
CA ILE A 198 -1.70 0.52 -10.34
C ILE A 198 -3.23 0.45 -10.51
N PHE A 199 -3.79 1.21 -11.45
CA PHE A 199 -5.23 1.18 -11.74
C PHE A 199 -5.63 -0.11 -12.46
N HIS A 200 -4.74 -0.71 -13.25
CA HIS A 200 -4.93 -2.02 -13.83
C HIS A 200 -4.97 -3.11 -12.76
N ALA A 201 -4.08 -3.04 -11.77
CA ALA A 201 -3.96 -4.05 -10.71
C ALA A 201 -4.98 -3.90 -9.57
N ALA A 202 -5.70 -2.77 -9.49
CA ALA A 202 -6.64 -2.50 -8.40
C ALA A 202 -8.04 -3.06 -8.68
N ASP A 203 -8.67 -3.66 -7.66
CA ASP A 203 -10.06 -4.11 -7.71
C ASP A 203 -11.05 -2.97 -7.45
N LEU A 204 -10.60 -1.97 -6.70
CA LEU A 204 -11.39 -0.82 -6.26
C LEU A 204 -10.55 0.46 -6.36
N MET A 205 -11.14 1.48 -6.99
CA MET A 205 -10.70 2.86 -6.91
C MET A 205 -11.61 3.65 -5.96
N VAL A 206 -11.02 4.30 -4.97
CA VAL A 206 -11.70 5.30 -4.15
C VAL A 206 -11.32 6.69 -4.66
N ILE A 207 -12.32 7.51 -4.98
CA ILE A 207 -12.12 8.94 -5.27
C ILE A 207 -12.46 9.71 -3.99
N ASN A 208 -11.44 10.08 -3.21
CA ASN A 208 -11.58 10.72 -1.91
C ASN A 208 -11.64 12.26 -2.02
N LYS A 209 -12.09 12.89 -0.93
CA LYS A 209 -12.19 14.35 -0.74
C LYS A 209 -13.22 15.02 -1.66
N ILE A 210 -14.32 14.34 -2.01
CA ILE A 210 -15.36 14.92 -2.87
C ILE A 210 -16.02 16.17 -2.26
N ASP A 211 -15.89 16.36 -0.95
CA ASP A 211 -16.26 17.61 -0.25
C ASP A 211 -15.51 18.84 -0.80
N LEU A 212 -14.37 18.65 -1.49
CA LEU A 212 -13.58 19.72 -2.09
C LEU A 212 -13.98 20.07 -3.52
N LEU A 213 -14.89 19.33 -4.16
CA LEU A 213 -15.32 19.59 -5.54
C LEU A 213 -15.79 21.04 -5.80
N PRO A 214 -16.43 21.77 -4.86
CA PRO A 214 -16.75 23.18 -5.06
C PRO A 214 -15.53 24.10 -5.21
N TYR A 215 -14.33 23.63 -4.84
CA TYR A 215 -13.10 24.43 -4.77
C TYR A 215 -12.03 23.99 -5.77
N VAL A 216 -12.23 22.87 -6.48
CA VAL A 216 -11.28 22.34 -7.46
C VAL A 216 -11.99 22.04 -8.78
N ASN A 217 -11.27 22.21 -9.89
CA ASN A 217 -11.76 21.78 -11.19
C ASN A 217 -11.43 20.30 -11.38
N PHE A 218 -12.37 19.41 -11.06
CA PHE A 218 -12.22 17.96 -11.19
C PHE A 218 -13.52 17.35 -11.70
N ASP A 219 -13.44 16.55 -12.76
CA ASP A 219 -14.59 15.81 -13.31
C ASP A 219 -14.57 14.35 -12.84
N LEU A 220 -15.50 14.01 -11.95
CA LEU A 220 -15.68 12.64 -11.43
C LEU A 220 -15.99 11.62 -12.53
N GLN A 221 -16.80 12.01 -13.53
CA GLN A 221 -17.22 11.11 -14.60
C GLN A 221 -16.05 10.84 -15.53
N GLN A 222 -15.29 11.88 -15.88
CA GLN A 222 -14.10 11.75 -16.72
C GLN A 222 -13.01 10.91 -16.04
N CYS A 223 -12.73 11.15 -14.75
CA CYS A 223 -11.81 10.31 -13.97
C CYS A 223 -12.25 8.84 -13.98
N SER A 224 -13.55 8.60 -13.79
CA SER A 224 -14.11 7.25 -13.79
C SER A 224 -14.00 6.58 -15.16
N ALA A 225 -14.22 7.33 -16.24
CA ALA A 225 -14.04 6.84 -17.60
C ALA A 225 -12.59 6.46 -17.89
N TYR A 226 -11.62 7.27 -17.47
CA TYR A 226 -10.21 6.94 -17.60
C TYR A 226 -9.81 5.68 -16.82
N ALA A 227 -10.28 5.54 -15.57
CA ALA A 227 -10.03 4.33 -14.79
C ALA A 227 -10.62 3.08 -15.48
N LYS A 228 -11.85 3.18 -16.00
CA LYS A 228 -12.50 2.09 -16.75
C LYS A 228 -11.82 1.76 -18.07
N GLN A 229 -11.14 2.72 -18.69
CA GLN A 229 -10.35 2.48 -19.90
C GLN A 229 -9.11 1.62 -19.61
N ILE A 230 -8.55 1.73 -18.40
CA ILE A 230 -7.40 0.95 -17.94
C ILE A 230 -7.82 -0.41 -17.36
N ASN A 231 -8.90 -0.43 -16.59
CA ASN A 231 -9.48 -1.62 -15.98
C ASN A 231 -11.02 -1.57 -16.07
N PRO A 232 -11.64 -2.27 -17.04
CA PRO A 232 -13.09 -2.30 -17.19
C PRO A 232 -13.84 -2.82 -15.96
N GLU A 233 -13.21 -3.67 -15.15
CA GLU A 233 -13.84 -4.32 -13.99
C GLU A 233 -13.68 -3.51 -12.69
N ILE A 234 -12.81 -2.48 -12.65
CA ILE A 234 -12.53 -1.73 -11.43
C ILE A 234 -13.80 -1.13 -10.83
N LYS A 235 -14.07 -1.39 -9.55
CA LYS A 235 -15.16 -0.74 -8.83
C LYS A 235 -14.74 0.69 -8.49
N ILE A 236 -15.67 1.63 -8.47
CA ILE A 236 -15.36 3.05 -8.22
C ILE A 236 -16.30 3.59 -7.15
N ILE A 237 -15.74 4.14 -6.08
CA ILE A 237 -16.52 4.76 -4.99
C ILE A 237 -16.02 6.20 -4.77
N PRO A 238 -16.77 7.22 -5.21
CA PRO A 238 -16.52 8.60 -4.81
C PRO A 238 -17.02 8.84 -3.38
N LEU A 239 -16.16 9.32 -2.50
CA LEU A 239 -16.47 9.55 -1.08
C LEU A 239 -15.67 10.70 -0.46
N SER A 240 -16.05 11.08 0.75
CA SER A 240 -15.25 11.96 1.59
C SER A 240 -15.06 11.33 2.97
N ALA A 241 -13.80 11.02 3.29
CA ALA A 241 -13.44 10.61 4.64
C ALA A 241 -13.57 11.76 5.66
N THR A 242 -13.60 13.02 5.20
CA THR A 242 -13.73 14.20 6.08
C THR A 242 -15.19 14.44 6.47
N SER A 243 -16.12 14.44 5.50
CA SER A 243 -17.55 14.66 5.76
C SER A 243 -18.30 13.36 6.13
N GLY A 244 -17.72 12.21 5.81
CA GLY A 244 -18.37 10.90 5.93
C GLY A 244 -19.27 10.53 4.75
N GLU A 245 -19.37 11.39 3.73
CA GLU A 245 -20.17 11.15 2.54
C GLU A 245 -19.71 9.87 1.83
N ASN A 246 -20.66 8.97 1.53
CA ASN A 246 -20.47 7.67 0.89
C ASN A 246 -19.53 6.68 1.59
N MET A 247 -19.07 6.95 2.82
CA MET A 247 -18.24 6.00 3.58
C MET A 247 -18.96 4.67 3.87
N GLU A 248 -20.29 4.69 3.96
CA GLU A 248 -21.10 3.49 4.10
C GLU A 248 -20.96 2.53 2.91
N GLN A 249 -20.81 3.06 1.68
CA GLN A 249 -20.63 2.21 0.49
C GLN A 249 -19.31 1.44 0.54
N LEU A 250 -18.23 2.09 1.00
CA LEU A 250 -16.93 1.44 1.18
C LEU A 250 -17.00 0.40 2.30
N LYS A 251 -17.65 0.73 3.42
CA LYS A 251 -17.90 -0.21 4.51
C LYS A 251 -18.63 -1.45 4.03
N ASP A 252 -19.74 -1.28 3.30
CA ASP A 252 -20.55 -2.40 2.80
C ASP A 252 -19.76 -3.28 1.82
N TRP A 253 -18.95 -2.68 0.94
CA TRP A 253 -18.05 -3.41 0.05
C TRP A 253 -17.05 -4.28 0.82
N LEU A 254 -16.44 -3.75 1.90
CA LEU A 254 -15.51 -4.50 2.76
C LEU A 254 -16.20 -5.66 3.48
N ILE A 255 -17.40 -5.44 4.02
CA ILE A 255 -18.16 -6.48 4.71
C ILE A 255 -18.58 -7.59 3.75
N ALA A 256 -19.05 -7.24 2.55
CA ALA A 256 -19.41 -8.21 1.52
C ALA A 256 -18.22 -9.08 1.11
N GLY A 257 -17.06 -8.47 0.82
CA GLY A 257 -15.85 -9.22 0.46
C GLY A 257 -15.36 -10.15 1.57
N LYS A 258 -15.42 -9.72 2.84
CA LYS A 258 -15.09 -10.60 3.97
C LYS A 258 -16.07 -11.78 4.09
N ALA A 259 -17.36 -11.55 3.88
CA ALA A 259 -18.38 -12.60 3.92
C ALA A 259 -18.16 -13.64 2.81
N GLU A 260 -17.80 -13.21 1.60
CA GLU A 260 -17.44 -14.10 0.48
C GLU A 260 -16.26 -15.00 0.86
N LEU A 261 -15.18 -14.43 1.42
CA LEU A 261 -14.01 -15.18 1.89
C LEU A 261 -14.34 -16.19 3.00
N GLN A 262 -15.35 -15.93 3.83
CA GLN A 262 -15.77 -16.88 4.88
C GLN A 262 -16.58 -18.06 4.34
N SER A 263 -17.24 -17.86 3.20
CA SER A 263 -18.17 -18.81 2.56
C SER A 263 -17.51 -19.77 1.57
N GLY A 264 -16.33 -19.42 1.03
CA GLY A 264 -15.46 -20.30 0.26
C GLY A 264 -14.59 -21.20 1.13
#